data_AF-A0AAD8PSE4-F1
#
_entry.id   AF-A0AAD8PSE4-F1
#
_cell.length_a   1.000
_cell.length_b   1.000
_cell.length_c   1.000
_cell.angle_alpha   90.00
_cell.angle_beta   90.00
_cell.angle_gamma   90.00
#
_symmetry.space_group_name_H-M   'P 1'
#
loop_
_entity.id
_entity.type
_entity.pdbx_description
1 polymer ?
#
loop_
_entity_poly.entity_id
_entity_poly.type
_entity_poly.pdbx_seq_one_letter_code
_entity_poly.pdbx_strand_id
1 'polypeptide(L)'
;MGDIMVKILLPGGVDSEEFRKAQTAGTLSWWHHNDCQYTYKCVDTDTGEVVGMALGNIYLKERSEEERKNHGVGWLEGAARERAEAVLKPLHDVRERLFGRRRYIYAHVIAVDPKHQDRKAGALWRKWGIELSNSLGIPIYFELSPSTYQLYEKMGYETLEEKIIHKAELIGTAEDIEVPLMVKMPACAGGMAFKEWRSSPFREVKEGLVTPVIQVSGGAGFKNRRHMWRRHLRCRQQRLCIG
;
A
#
# COMPACT_ATOMS: atom_id res chain seq x y z
N MET A 1 -12.58 -5.27 6.88
CA MET A 1 -11.59 -4.26 7.28
C MET A 1 -11.57 -3.05 6.36
N GLY A 2 -11.35 -3.19 5.04
CA GLY A 2 -11.34 -2.03 4.13
C GLY A 2 -12.59 -1.14 4.22
N ASP A 3 -13.79 -1.73 4.11
CA ASP A 3 -15.07 -1.01 4.26
C ASP A 3 -15.23 -0.33 5.64
N ILE A 4 -14.77 -1.01 6.70
CA ILE A 4 -14.78 -0.47 8.07
C ILE A 4 -13.91 0.80 8.16
N MET A 5 -12.70 0.75 7.61
CA MET A 5 -11.79 1.90 7.58
C MET A 5 -12.37 3.06 6.76
N VAL A 6 -13.01 2.77 5.63
CA VAL A 6 -13.69 3.80 4.83
C VAL A 6 -14.78 4.49 5.64
N LYS A 7 -15.62 3.74 6.37
CA LYS A 7 -16.69 4.31 7.21
C LYS A 7 -16.15 5.16 8.37
N ILE A 8 -15.01 4.78 8.95
CA ILE A 8 -14.36 5.55 10.02
C ILE A 8 -13.78 6.86 9.47
N LEU A 9 -13.11 6.79 8.32
CA LEU A 9 -12.39 7.94 7.75
C LEU A 9 -13.31 8.89 6.98
N LEU A 10 -14.43 8.39 6.49
CA LEU A 10 -15.38 9.10 5.62
C LEU A 10 -16.82 8.84 6.11
N PRO A 11 -17.18 9.28 7.33
CA PRO A 11 -18.46 8.97 7.95
C PRO A 11 -19.67 9.55 7.20
N GLY A 12 -19.46 10.59 6.38
CA GLY A 12 -20.49 11.16 5.49
C GLY A 12 -20.78 10.34 4.23
N GLY A 13 -20.10 9.20 4.04
CA GLY A 13 -20.22 8.37 2.84
C GLY A 13 -19.36 8.83 1.67
N VAL A 14 -19.35 8.04 0.61
CA VAL A 14 -18.45 8.23 -0.55
C VAL A 14 -19.18 8.30 -1.90
N ASP A 15 -20.51 8.22 -1.87
CA ASP A 15 -21.31 8.03 -3.08
C ASP A 15 -21.79 9.33 -3.73
N SER A 16 -21.78 10.46 -3.01
CA SER A 16 -22.24 11.73 -3.56
C SER A 16 -21.31 12.27 -4.64
N GLU A 17 -21.87 12.98 -5.61
CA GLU A 17 -21.07 13.61 -6.67
C GLU A 17 -20.17 14.70 -6.09
N GLU A 18 -20.67 15.44 -5.11
CA GLU A 18 -19.94 16.46 -4.36
C GLU A 18 -18.71 15.87 -3.67
N PHE A 19 -18.87 14.73 -2.99
CA PHE A 19 -17.76 14.02 -2.36
C PHE A 19 -16.72 13.62 -3.39
N ARG A 20 -17.12 13.00 -4.50
CA ARG A 20 -16.18 12.55 -5.54
C ARG A 20 -15.43 13.72 -6.17
N LYS A 21 -16.10 14.86 -6.42
CA LYS A 21 -15.46 16.08 -6.92
C LYS A 21 -14.43 16.62 -5.93
N ALA A 22 -14.82 16.77 -4.66
CA ALA A 22 -13.93 17.24 -3.61
C ALA A 22 -12.73 16.30 -3.40
N GLN A 23 -12.96 14.99 -3.34
CA GLN A 23 -11.92 13.97 -3.19
C GLN A 23 -10.96 13.97 -4.39
N THR A 24 -11.46 14.15 -5.60
CA THR A 24 -10.63 14.26 -6.81
C THR A 24 -9.73 15.50 -6.75
N ALA A 25 -10.30 16.67 -6.44
CA ALA A 25 -9.54 17.90 -6.31
C ALA A 25 -8.49 17.82 -5.19
N GLY A 26 -8.86 17.27 -4.04
CA GLY A 26 -7.96 17.05 -2.90
C GLY A 26 -6.82 16.09 -3.24
N THR A 27 -7.12 14.97 -3.92
CA THR A 27 -6.11 14.00 -4.36
C THR A 27 -5.15 14.62 -5.37
N LEU A 28 -5.65 15.40 -6.34
CA LEU A 28 -4.81 16.11 -7.30
C LEU A 28 -3.90 17.12 -6.61
N SER A 29 -4.44 17.92 -5.70
CA SER A 29 -3.65 18.85 -4.89
C SER A 29 -2.57 18.13 -4.09
N TRP A 30 -2.91 17.00 -3.45
CA TRP A 30 -1.97 16.19 -2.69
C TRP A 30 -0.80 15.68 -3.55
N TRP A 31 -1.07 15.23 -4.78
CA TRP A 31 -0.01 14.77 -5.70
C TRP A 31 1.01 15.85 -6.07
N HIS A 32 0.64 17.14 -6.00
CA HIS A 32 1.58 18.24 -6.25
C HIS A 32 2.51 18.53 -5.08
N HIS A 33 2.16 18.09 -3.87
CA HIS A 33 2.90 18.39 -2.65
C HIS A 33 3.58 17.16 -2.04
N ASN A 34 3.18 15.95 -2.45
CA ASN A 34 3.70 14.71 -1.92
C ASN A 34 4.74 14.07 -2.85
N ASP A 35 5.93 13.76 -2.32
CA ASP A 35 7.05 13.20 -3.08
C ASP A 35 7.19 11.67 -2.97
N CYS A 36 6.39 11.01 -2.12
CA CYS A 36 6.58 9.62 -1.75
C CYS A 36 5.35 8.73 -1.94
N GLN A 37 4.13 9.27 -1.95
CA GLN A 37 2.88 8.56 -2.14
C GLN A 37 2.54 8.49 -3.62
N TYR A 38 2.12 7.30 -4.02
CA TYR A 38 1.80 6.99 -5.40
C TYR A 38 0.45 6.29 -5.48
N THR A 39 -0.37 6.79 -6.40
CA THR A 39 -1.64 6.16 -6.77
C THR A 39 -1.44 5.28 -7.99
N TYR A 40 -1.78 4.01 -7.83
CA TYR A 40 -1.76 3.00 -8.87
C TYR A 40 -3.16 2.59 -9.23
N LYS A 41 -3.40 2.37 -10.52
CA LYS A 41 -4.63 1.75 -11.02
C LYS A 41 -4.31 0.45 -11.74
N CYS A 42 -5.16 -0.54 -11.53
CA CYS A 42 -5.18 -1.77 -12.31
C CYS A 42 -6.24 -1.63 -13.40
N VAL A 43 -5.82 -1.74 -14.66
CA VAL A 43 -6.69 -1.51 -15.82
C VAL A 43 -6.83 -2.79 -16.61
N ASP A 44 -8.06 -3.14 -16.98
CA ASP A 44 -8.36 -4.15 -17.99
C ASP A 44 -7.92 -3.63 -19.36
N THR A 45 -6.99 -4.32 -20.01
CA THR A 45 -6.43 -3.83 -21.27
C THR A 45 -7.37 -3.97 -22.45
N ASP A 46 -8.39 -4.82 -22.34
CA ASP A 46 -9.34 -5.06 -23.42
C ASP A 46 -10.46 -4.02 -23.39
N THR A 47 -10.93 -3.65 -22.19
CA THR A 47 -12.04 -2.69 -22.01
C THR A 47 -11.60 -1.28 -21.62
N GLY A 48 -10.38 -1.12 -21.10
CA GLY A 48 -9.90 0.13 -20.51
C GLY A 48 -10.46 0.42 -19.11
N GLU A 49 -11.28 -0.48 -18.57
CA GLU A 49 -11.93 -0.34 -17.26
C GLU A 49 -10.91 -0.41 -16.11
N VAL A 50 -11.06 0.46 -15.11
CA VAL A 50 -10.28 0.38 -13.87
C VAL A 50 -10.89 -0.69 -12.98
N VAL A 51 -10.18 -1.80 -12.80
CA VAL A 51 -10.67 -2.96 -12.03
C VAL A 51 -10.20 -2.97 -10.57
N GLY A 52 -9.30 -2.05 -10.23
CA GLY A 52 -8.77 -1.90 -8.89
C GLY A 52 -7.78 -0.77 -8.78
N MET A 53 -7.38 -0.45 -7.55
CA MET A 53 -6.43 0.60 -7.26
C MET A 53 -5.54 0.21 -6.08
N ALA A 54 -4.44 0.93 -5.93
CA ALA A 54 -3.65 0.88 -4.73
C ALA A 54 -3.01 2.23 -4.45
N LEU A 55 -2.80 2.50 -3.17
CA LEU A 55 -2.00 3.62 -2.70
C LEU A 55 -0.78 3.03 -2.00
N GLY A 56 0.41 3.52 -2.35
CA GLY A 56 1.64 3.12 -1.70
C GLY A 56 2.61 4.27 -1.54
N ASN A 57 3.27 4.34 -0.39
CA ASN A 57 4.37 5.26 -0.15
C ASN A 57 5.71 4.55 -0.42
N ILE A 58 6.59 5.16 -1.21
CA ILE A 58 7.94 4.68 -1.49
C ILE A 58 8.91 5.68 -0.90
N TYR A 59 9.49 5.34 0.25
CA TYR A 59 10.44 6.18 0.94
C TYR A 59 11.86 5.88 0.42
N LEU A 60 12.29 6.64 -0.59
CA LEU A 60 13.59 6.49 -1.27
C LEU A 60 14.75 7.22 -0.58
N LYS A 61 14.43 8.11 0.36
CA LYS A 61 15.40 8.87 1.15
C LYS A 61 15.11 8.68 2.63
N GLU A 62 16.11 8.91 3.45
CA GLU A 62 15.87 9.13 4.87
C GLU A 62 14.95 10.32 5.08
N ARG A 63 14.16 10.25 6.14
CA ARG A 63 13.20 11.29 6.51
C ARG A 63 13.58 11.90 7.84
N SER A 64 13.48 13.21 7.93
CA SER A 64 13.59 13.97 9.18
C SER A 64 12.48 13.60 10.17
N GLU A 65 12.56 14.11 11.39
CA GLU A 65 11.48 13.94 12.37
C GLU A 65 10.19 14.64 11.96
N GLU A 66 10.29 15.83 11.36
CA GLU A 66 9.12 16.56 10.88
C GLU A 66 8.44 15.83 9.72
N GLU A 67 9.20 15.30 8.75
CA GLU A 67 8.65 14.51 7.63
C GLU A 67 7.96 13.20 8.07
N ARG A 68 8.22 12.73 9.28
CA ARG A 68 7.63 11.49 9.85
C ARG A 68 6.51 11.76 10.86
N LYS A 69 6.28 13.03 11.20
CA LYS A 69 5.29 13.41 12.20
C LYS A 69 3.90 12.96 11.76
N ASN A 70 3.12 12.46 12.73
CA ASN A 70 1.72 12.15 12.47
C ASN A 70 0.92 13.45 12.40
N HIS A 71 0.41 13.80 11.22
CA HIS A 71 -0.45 14.96 11.03
C HIS A 71 -1.94 14.67 11.34
N GLY A 72 -2.27 13.43 11.70
CA GLY A 72 -3.63 13.02 12.01
C GLY A 72 -4.57 13.04 10.81
N VAL A 73 -5.87 13.10 11.08
CA VAL A 73 -6.94 13.14 10.05
C VAL A 73 -7.57 14.53 10.00
N GLY A 74 -6.86 15.46 9.36
CA GLY A 74 -7.23 16.88 9.35
C GLY A 74 -8.55 17.24 8.66
N TRP A 75 -9.23 16.29 8.02
CA TRP A 75 -10.55 16.48 7.40
C TRP A 75 -11.72 16.04 8.28
N LEU A 76 -11.44 15.53 9.49
CA LEU A 76 -12.46 15.17 10.48
C LEU A 76 -12.39 16.12 11.68
N GLU A 77 -13.52 16.25 12.38
CA GLU A 77 -13.65 17.06 13.60
C GLU A 77 -14.37 16.29 14.71
N GLY A 78 -14.23 16.77 15.95
CA GLY A 78 -14.90 16.22 17.14
C GLY A 78 -14.74 14.71 17.31
N ALA A 79 -15.82 14.04 17.73
CA ALA A 79 -15.83 12.60 18.01
C ALA A 79 -15.44 11.73 16.79
N ALA A 80 -15.73 12.17 15.57
CA ALA A 80 -15.33 11.45 14.37
C ALA A 80 -13.80 11.46 14.19
N ARG A 81 -13.16 12.61 14.44
CA ARG A 81 -11.70 12.74 14.43
C ARG A 81 -11.06 11.89 15.52
N GLU A 82 -11.54 12.01 16.76
CA GLU A 82 -11.03 11.26 17.90
C GLU A 82 -11.07 9.75 17.64
N ARG A 83 -12.21 9.26 17.13
CA ARG A 83 -12.39 7.86 16.76
C ARG A 83 -11.41 7.42 15.66
N ALA A 84 -11.26 8.21 14.60
CA ALA A 84 -10.35 7.88 13.51
C ALA A 84 -8.88 7.90 13.95
N GLU A 85 -8.47 8.88 14.76
CA GLU A 85 -7.11 8.97 15.29
C GLU A 85 -6.82 7.84 16.29
N ALA A 86 -7.79 7.43 17.11
CA ALA A 86 -7.65 6.27 18.01
C ALA A 86 -7.37 4.96 17.25
N VAL A 87 -7.88 4.82 16.02
CA VAL A 87 -7.61 3.67 15.15
C VAL A 87 -6.29 3.81 14.41
N LEU A 88 -6.00 5.00 13.87
CA LEU A 88 -4.82 5.20 13.00
C LEU A 88 -3.51 5.44 13.74
N LYS A 89 -3.55 6.04 14.93
CA LYS A 89 -2.33 6.39 15.69
C LYS A 89 -1.52 5.15 16.08
N PRO A 90 -2.09 4.04 16.59
CA PRO A 90 -1.32 2.84 16.89
C PRO A 90 -0.59 2.27 15.67
N LEU A 91 -1.22 2.34 14.49
CA LEU A 91 -0.61 1.93 13.23
C LEU A 91 0.56 2.85 12.84
N HIS A 92 0.44 4.17 13.06
CA HIS A 92 1.56 5.11 12.85
C HIS A 92 2.70 4.85 13.83
N ASP A 93 2.40 4.74 15.12
CA ASP A 93 3.40 4.54 16.17
C ASP A 93 4.22 3.26 15.93
N VAL A 94 3.58 2.17 15.50
CA VAL A 94 4.31 0.94 15.18
C VAL A 94 5.19 1.09 13.95
N ARG A 95 4.73 1.77 12.89
CA ARG A 95 5.56 2.05 11.70
C ARG A 95 6.79 2.88 12.07
N GLU A 96 6.64 3.89 12.92
CA GLU A 96 7.76 4.69 13.40
C GLU A 96 8.76 3.86 14.20
N ARG A 97 8.30 2.93 15.03
CA ARG A 97 9.16 2.00 15.78
C ARG A 97 9.85 0.95 14.89
N LEU A 98 9.17 0.49 13.83
CA LEU A 98 9.69 -0.54 12.93
C LEU A 98 10.73 0.02 11.95
N PHE A 99 10.45 1.19 11.36
CA PHE A 99 11.25 1.74 10.25
C PHE A 99 11.94 3.05 10.61
N GLY A 100 11.29 3.91 11.40
CA GLY A 100 11.75 5.26 11.69
C GLY A 100 12.20 5.98 10.42
N ARG A 101 13.47 6.41 10.40
CA ARG A 101 14.07 7.15 9.27
C ARG A 101 14.39 6.28 8.06
N ARG A 102 14.37 4.94 8.17
CA ARG A 102 14.82 4.02 7.11
C ARG A 102 13.95 4.12 5.85
N ARG A 103 14.54 3.73 4.73
CA ARG A 103 13.86 3.56 3.44
C ARG A 103 13.07 2.26 3.42
N TYR A 104 11.84 2.32 2.90
CA TYR A 104 10.96 1.16 2.72
C TYR A 104 9.79 1.53 1.81
N ILE A 105 9.07 0.51 1.34
CA ILE A 105 7.79 0.67 0.65
C ILE A 105 6.68 0.37 1.66
N TYR A 106 5.71 1.27 1.78
CA TYR A 106 4.51 1.07 2.59
C TYR A 106 3.27 1.03 1.71
N ALA A 107 2.52 -0.06 1.78
CA ALA A 107 1.29 -0.23 1.03
C ALA A 107 0.07 -0.13 1.95
N HIS A 108 -0.52 1.07 2.05
CA HIS A 108 -1.69 1.29 2.91
C HIS A 108 -3.04 0.91 2.30
N VAL A 109 -3.18 0.91 0.98
CA VAL A 109 -4.48 0.59 0.34
C VAL A 109 -4.25 -0.29 -0.87
N ILE A 110 -4.96 -1.41 -0.93
CA ILE A 110 -5.18 -2.19 -2.14
C ILE A 110 -6.68 -2.49 -2.20
N ALA A 111 -7.33 -2.05 -3.26
CA ALA A 111 -8.75 -2.26 -3.48
C ALA A 111 -8.97 -2.88 -4.86
N VAL A 112 -9.90 -3.82 -4.93
CA VAL A 112 -10.36 -4.43 -6.18
C VAL A 112 -11.86 -4.25 -6.21
N ASP A 113 -12.40 -3.82 -7.35
CA ASP A 113 -13.85 -3.71 -7.52
C ASP A 113 -14.48 -5.09 -7.25
N PRO A 114 -15.53 -5.19 -6.41
CA PRO A 114 -16.24 -6.44 -6.15
C PRO A 114 -16.61 -7.22 -7.42
N LYS A 115 -17.01 -6.54 -8.50
CA LYS A 115 -17.34 -7.14 -9.82
C LYS A 115 -16.14 -7.78 -10.52
N HIS A 116 -14.94 -7.52 -10.03
CA HIS A 116 -13.67 -7.96 -10.59
C HIS A 116 -12.79 -8.71 -9.60
N GLN A 117 -13.34 -9.15 -8.47
CA GLN A 117 -12.69 -10.10 -7.58
C GLN A 117 -12.37 -11.42 -8.31
N ASP A 118 -11.46 -12.20 -7.75
CA ASP A 118 -10.91 -13.44 -8.33
C ASP A 118 -10.18 -13.32 -9.68
N ARG A 119 -10.08 -12.10 -10.23
CA ARG A 119 -9.29 -11.80 -11.43
C ARG A 119 -7.82 -11.48 -11.14
N LYS A 120 -7.37 -11.75 -9.91
CA LYS A 120 -5.97 -11.57 -9.44
C LYS A 120 -5.45 -10.12 -9.57
N ALA A 121 -6.33 -9.11 -9.60
CA ALA A 121 -5.93 -7.70 -9.67
C ALA A 121 -5.02 -7.28 -8.49
N GLY A 122 -5.40 -7.63 -7.25
CA GLY A 122 -4.57 -7.38 -6.07
C GLY A 122 -3.22 -8.12 -6.12
N ALA A 123 -3.19 -9.33 -6.68
CA ALA A 123 -1.96 -10.10 -6.84
C ALA A 123 -0.98 -9.44 -7.84
N LEU A 124 -1.49 -8.72 -8.85
CA LEU A 124 -0.64 -7.97 -9.79
C LEU A 124 0.04 -6.78 -9.14
N TRP A 125 -0.69 -5.99 -8.35
CA TRP A 125 -0.09 -4.88 -7.61
C TRP A 125 0.98 -5.40 -6.64
N ARG A 126 0.68 -6.49 -5.93
CA ARG A 126 1.64 -7.13 -5.02
C ARG A 126 2.89 -7.62 -5.76
N LYS A 127 2.74 -8.28 -6.90
CA LYS A 127 3.88 -8.71 -7.74
C LYS A 127 4.76 -7.51 -8.12
N TRP A 128 4.13 -6.45 -8.62
CA TRP A 128 4.82 -5.21 -8.97
C TRP A 128 5.53 -4.57 -7.77
N GLY A 129 4.90 -4.53 -6.60
CA GLY A 129 5.52 -4.01 -5.37
C GLY A 129 6.75 -4.80 -4.91
N ILE A 130 6.74 -6.13 -5.05
CA ILE A 130 7.90 -6.99 -4.75
C ILE A 130 9.02 -6.77 -5.77
N GLU A 131 8.71 -6.67 -7.06
CA GLU A 131 9.70 -6.36 -8.10
C GLU A 131 10.35 -5.00 -7.84
N LEU A 132 9.57 -4.00 -7.44
CA LEU A 132 10.06 -2.71 -7.03
C LEU A 132 10.95 -2.79 -5.78
N SER A 133 10.51 -3.50 -4.74
CA SER A 133 11.30 -3.74 -3.51
C SER A 133 12.66 -4.38 -3.84
N ASN A 134 12.67 -5.40 -4.69
CA ASN A 134 13.89 -6.08 -5.13
C ASN A 134 14.83 -5.17 -5.93
N SER A 135 14.27 -4.33 -6.82
CA SER A 135 15.02 -3.37 -7.62
C SER A 135 15.67 -2.30 -6.74
N LEU A 136 14.92 -1.81 -5.74
CA LEU A 136 15.35 -0.79 -4.78
C LEU A 136 16.26 -1.33 -3.68
N GLY A 137 16.25 -2.63 -3.41
CA GLY A 137 16.95 -3.19 -2.26
C GLY A 137 16.42 -2.62 -0.93
N ILE A 138 15.10 -2.43 -0.82
CA ILE A 138 14.45 -1.96 0.42
C ILE A 138 13.24 -2.85 0.74
N PRO A 139 12.90 -3.04 2.03
CA PRO A 139 11.76 -3.87 2.42
C PRO A 139 10.43 -3.26 1.97
N ILE A 140 9.43 -4.13 1.79
CA ILE A 140 8.03 -3.75 1.58
C ILE A 140 7.17 -4.21 2.75
N TYR A 141 6.30 -3.32 3.24
CA TYR A 141 5.53 -3.47 4.46
C TYR A 141 4.02 -3.26 4.23
N PHE A 142 3.22 -4.05 4.96
CA PHE A 142 1.77 -4.11 4.89
C PHE A 142 1.12 -4.17 6.27
N GLU A 143 -0.05 -3.56 6.36
CA GLU A 143 -1.03 -3.74 7.42
C GLU A 143 -2.24 -4.45 6.81
N LEU A 144 -2.45 -5.70 7.20
CA LEU A 144 -3.43 -6.57 6.55
C LEU A 144 -4.66 -6.78 7.42
N SER A 145 -5.70 -7.36 6.79
CA SER A 145 -6.81 -7.94 7.55
C SER A 145 -6.46 -9.38 7.98
N PRO A 146 -7.05 -9.88 9.08
CA PRO A 146 -6.96 -11.30 9.46
C PRO A 146 -7.36 -12.27 8.35
N SER A 147 -8.26 -11.86 7.47
CA SER A 147 -8.72 -12.68 6.35
C SER A 147 -7.72 -12.81 5.19
N THR A 148 -6.66 -11.98 5.15
CA THR A 148 -5.74 -11.91 4.00
C THR A 148 -4.30 -12.31 4.32
N TYR A 149 -3.85 -12.25 5.58
CA TYR A 149 -2.42 -12.44 5.91
C TYR A 149 -1.84 -13.80 5.51
N GLN A 150 -2.58 -14.91 5.67
CA GLN A 150 -2.11 -16.26 5.32
C GLN A 150 -1.73 -16.40 3.83
N LEU A 151 -2.40 -15.63 2.97
CA LEU A 151 -2.06 -15.57 1.55
C LEU A 151 -0.65 -14.97 1.37
N TYR A 152 -0.34 -13.91 2.11
CA TYR A 152 0.94 -13.23 2.07
C TYR A 152 2.06 -14.07 2.71
N GLU A 153 1.78 -14.84 3.77
CA GLU A 153 2.76 -15.78 4.35
C GLU A 153 3.21 -16.82 3.32
N LYS A 154 2.27 -17.41 2.58
CA LYS A 154 2.57 -18.34 1.46
C LYS A 154 3.41 -17.71 0.35
N MET A 155 3.49 -16.38 0.31
CA MET A 155 4.27 -15.61 -0.65
C MET A 155 5.62 -15.14 -0.07
N GLY A 156 5.98 -15.65 1.11
CA GLY A 156 7.22 -15.37 1.82
C GLY A 156 7.26 -13.97 2.42
N TYR A 157 6.11 -13.44 2.83
CA TYR A 157 6.07 -12.33 3.79
C TYR A 157 6.23 -12.91 5.20
N GLU A 158 7.00 -12.20 6.01
CA GLU A 158 7.18 -12.45 7.44
C GLU A 158 6.07 -11.70 8.21
N THR A 159 5.33 -12.42 9.05
CA THR A 159 4.43 -11.83 10.05
C THR A 159 5.26 -11.33 11.22
N LEU A 160 5.08 -10.08 11.61
CA LEU A 160 5.84 -9.46 12.69
C LEU A 160 5.24 -9.79 14.06
N GLU A 161 6.08 -9.76 15.10
CA GLU A 161 5.69 -10.01 16.49
C GLU A 161 4.85 -8.87 17.08
N GLU A 162 5.01 -7.65 16.54
CA GLU A 162 4.22 -6.49 16.94
C GLU A 162 2.73 -6.66 16.64
N LYS A 163 1.90 -6.43 17.66
CA LYS A 163 0.45 -6.56 17.56
C LYS A 163 -0.22 -5.20 17.69
N ILE A 164 -1.10 -4.90 16.75
CA ILE A 164 -2.07 -3.82 16.87
C ILE A 164 -3.45 -4.42 16.97
N ILE A 165 -4.22 -3.98 17.96
CA ILE A 165 -5.59 -4.42 18.19
C ILE A 165 -6.49 -3.22 17.96
N HIS A 166 -7.35 -3.31 16.96
CA HIS A 166 -8.46 -2.39 16.81
C HIS A 166 -9.63 -2.88 17.66
N LYS A 167 -10.05 -2.06 18.63
CA LYS A 167 -11.13 -2.40 19.56
C LYS A 167 -12.47 -2.47 18.86
N ALA A 168 -13.26 -3.48 19.20
CA ALA A 168 -14.59 -3.74 18.65
C ALA A 168 -15.47 -2.48 18.64
N GLU A 169 -15.50 -1.77 19.77
CA GLU A 169 -16.24 -0.52 19.97
C GLU A 169 -15.79 0.61 19.04
N LEU A 170 -14.49 0.72 18.77
CA LEU A 170 -13.94 1.75 17.90
C LEU A 170 -14.27 1.47 16.44
N ILE A 171 -14.32 0.20 16.03
CA ILE A 171 -14.48 -0.17 14.63
C ILE A 171 -15.88 -0.69 14.27
N GLY A 172 -16.78 -0.79 15.26
CA GLY A 172 -18.16 -1.23 15.06
C GLY A 172 -18.26 -2.71 14.69
N THR A 173 -17.43 -3.56 15.28
CA THR A 173 -17.44 -5.02 15.08
C THR A 173 -17.88 -5.75 16.34
N ALA A 174 -18.22 -7.03 16.22
CA ALA A 174 -18.58 -7.87 17.37
C ALA A 174 -17.40 -8.18 18.29
N GLU A 175 -16.20 -8.29 17.69
CA GLU A 175 -14.96 -8.67 18.38
C GLU A 175 -13.83 -7.72 18.00
N ASP A 176 -12.84 -7.64 18.87
CA ASP A 176 -11.57 -6.96 18.62
C ASP A 176 -10.90 -7.59 17.39
N ILE A 177 -10.24 -6.76 16.57
CA ILE A 177 -9.49 -7.25 15.42
C ILE A 177 -8.00 -6.96 15.59
N GLU A 178 -7.21 -8.02 15.65
CA GLU A 178 -5.76 -7.94 15.48
C GLU A 178 -5.43 -7.59 14.02
N VAL A 179 -4.51 -6.66 13.81
CA VAL A 179 -4.03 -6.25 12.49
C VAL A 179 -2.69 -6.94 12.24
N PRO A 180 -2.61 -7.96 11.36
CA PRO A 180 -1.34 -8.58 11.00
C PRO A 180 -0.44 -7.56 10.32
N LEU A 181 0.73 -7.33 10.92
CA LEU A 181 1.79 -6.50 10.35
C LEU A 181 2.75 -7.43 9.62
N MET A 182 2.96 -7.17 8.32
CA MET A 182 3.74 -8.07 7.49
C MET A 182 4.80 -7.33 6.70
N VAL A 183 5.95 -7.96 6.54
CA VAL A 183 7.08 -7.41 5.78
C VAL A 183 7.66 -8.45 4.85
N LYS A 184 8.23 -8.00 3.73
CA LYS A 184 9.06 -8.86 2.89
C LYS A 184 10.37 -8.14 2.62
N MET A 185 11.46 -8.82 2.95
CA MET A 185 12.81 -8.37 2.62
C MET A 185 13.07 -8.55 1.11
N PRO A 186 13.84 -7.63 0.50
CA PRO A 186 14.21 -7.76 -0.91
C PRO A 186 15.09 -8.99 -1.12
N ALA A 187 15.09 -9.55 -2.33
CA ALA A 187 15.86 -10.75 -2.65
C ALA A 187 17.38 -10.59 -2.40
N CYS A 188 17.91 -9.37 -2.56
CA CYS A 188 19.32 -9.06 -2.28
C CYS A 188 19.68 -9.18 -0.79
N ALA A 189 18.70 -9.28 0.11
CA ALA A 189 18.92 -9.53 1.53
C ALA A 189 19.49 -10.94 1.80
N GLY A 190 19.48 -11.84 0.81
CA GLY A 190 20.10 -13.17 0.94
C GLY A 190 19.46 -14.06 2.02
N GLY A 191 18.18 -13.83 2.34
CA GLY A 191 17.46 -14.57 3.40
C GLY A 191 17.54 -13.95 4.79
N MET A 192 18.17 -12.77 4.95
CA MET A 192 18.14 -12.00 6.20
C MET A 192 16.70 -11.73 6.64
N ALA A 193 16.40 -12.03 7.90
CA ALA A 193 15.09 -11.76 8.50
C ALA A 193 14.92 -10.26 8.80
N PHE A 194 13.68 -9.77 8.83
CA PHE A 194 13.44 -8.35 9.08
C PHE A 194 13.93 -7.89 10.46
N LYS A 195 13.74 -8.72 11.49
CA LYS A 195 14.21 -8.44 12.86
C LYS A 195 15.73 -8.24 12.92
N GLU A 196 16.48 -9.04 12.17
CA GLU A 196 17.94 -8.93 12.04
C GLU A 196 18.31 -7.61 11.35
N TRP A 197 17.70 -7.31 10.20
CA TRP A 197 17.93 -6.06 9.46
C TRP A 197 17.64 -4.83 10.33
N ARG A 198 16.52 -4.82 11.05
CA ARG A 198 16.11 -3.72 11.93
C ARG A 198 17.11 -3.48 13.07
N SER A 199 17.70 -4.55 13.59
CA SER A 199 18.66 -4.51 14.71
C SER A 199 20.08 -4.14 14.28
N SER A 200 20.39 -4.23 12.99
CA SER A 200 21.68 -3.79 12.45
C SER A 200 21.85 -2.26 12.57
N PRO A 201 23.08 -1.75 12.71
CA PRO A 201 23.38 -0.32 12.50
C PRO A 201 22.76 0.12 11.17
N PHE A 202 22.42 1.41 11.03
CA PHE A 202 21.73 1.92 9.85
C PHE A 202 22.48 1.54 8.55
N ARG A 203 22.08 0.42 7.95
CA ARG A 203 22.63 -0.17 6.73
C ARG A 203 21.48 -0.43 5.78
N GLU A 204 21.68 0.01 4.55
CA GLU A 204 20.79 -0.32 3.45
C GLU A 204 20.92 -1.81 3.13
N VAL A 205 19.84 -2.45 2.67
CA VAL A 205 19.94 -3.87 2.23
C VAL A 205 20.78 -3.99 0.95
N LYS A 206 20.99 -2.87 0.25
CA LYS A 206 21.90 -2.72 -0.87
C LYS A 206 22.52 -1.32 -0.79
N GLU A 207 23.85 -1.22 -0.80
CA GLU A 207 24.57 0.05 -0.92
C GLU A 207 24.74 0.43 -2.40
N GLY A 208 24.39 1.66 -2.79
CA GLY A 208 24.61 2.22 -4.13
C GLY A 208 23.36 2.77 -4.83
N LEU A 209 23.57 3.70 -5.79
CA LEU A 209 22.51 4.35 -6.57
C LEU A 209 21.56 3.32 -7.20
N VAL A 210 20.29 3.37 -6.83
CA VAL A 210 19.27 2.59 -7.50
C VAL A 210 18.96 3.24 -8.83
N THR A 211 19.37 2.60 -9.94
CA THR A 211 18.72 2.82 -11.22
C THR A 211 17.47 1.94 -11.24
N PRO A 212 16.25 2.50 -11.17
CA PRO A 212 15.05 1.69 -11.19
C PRO A 212 14.94 1.02 -12.56
N VAL A 213 15.16 -0.29 -12.63
CA VAL A 213 14.85 -1.08 -13.83
C VAL A 213 13.33 -1.24 -13.87
N ILE A 214 12.63 -0.20 -14.29
CA ILE A 214 11.21 -0.29 -14.65
C ILE A 214 11.19 -0.80 -16.09
N GLN A 215 11.06 -2.12 -16.28
CA GLN A 215 10.59 -2.61 -17.57
C GLN A 215 9.11 -2.24 -17.71
N VAL A 216 8.85 -1.06 -18.28
CA VAL A 216 7.57 -0.82 -18.94
C VAL A 216 7.54 -1.81 -20.09
N SER A 217 6.76 -2.89 -19.95
CA SER A 217 6.55 -3.86 -21.02
C SER A 217 5.75 -3.20 -22.16
N GLY A 218 6.44 -2.40 -22.97
CA GLY A 218 6.05 -2.05 -24.33
C GLY A 218 5.99 -3.33 -25.15
N GLY A 219 4.90 -3.50 -25.90
CA GLY A 219 4.58 -4.75 -26.57
C GLY A 219 5.58 -5.10 -27.67
N ALA A 220 5.95 -6.37 -27.72
CA ALA A 220 6.40 -7.02 -28.95
C ALA A 220 5.99 -8.51 -28.93
N GLY A 221 5.08 -8.85 -29.84
CA GLY A 221 4.96 -10.16 -30.49
C GLY A 221 4.71 -11.40 -29.62
N PHE A 222 3.44 -11.78 -29.43
CA PHE A 222 3.08 -13.17 -29.22
C PHE A 222 2.15 -13.63 -30.36
N LYS A 223 2.76 -14.19 -31.41
CA LYS A 223 2.03 -14.88 -32.47
C LYS A 223 1.54 -16.23 -31.94
N ASN A 224 0.24 -16.46 -32.12
CA ASN A 224 -0.47 -17.74 -32.16
C ASN A 224 -0.23 -18.75 -31.02
N ARG A 225 -1.24 -18.87 -30.14
CA ARG A 225 -1.94 -20.15 -29.87
C ARG A 225 -3.34 -19.84 -29.32
N ARG A 226 -4.35 -20.41 -29.99
CA ARG A 226 -5.78 -20.23 -29.71
C ARG A 226 -6.19 -20.97 -28.43
N HIS A 227 -7.08 -20.31 -27.67
CA HIS A 227 -8.01 -20.84 -26.67
C HIS A 227 -7.47 -21.24 -25.28
N MET A 228 -7.39 -20.25 -24.38
CA MET A 228 -8.10 -20.25 -23.08
C MET A 228 -7.86 -18.90 -22.39
N TRP A 229 -8.96 -18.17 -22.13
CA TRP A 229 -9.10 -16.96 -21.31
C TRP A 229 -7.81 -16.21 -20.91
N ARG A 230 -7.51 -15.10 -21.58
CA ARG A 230 -6.56 -14.10 -21.09
C ARG A 230 -7.17 -12.70 -21.14
N ARG A 231 -7.84 -12.29 -20.07
CA ARG A 231 -8.02 -10.86 -19.77
C ARG A 231 -6.70 -10.38 -19.17
N HIS A 232 -5.95 -9.55 -19.90
CA HIS A 232 -4.70 -9.00 -19.39
C HIS A 232 -5.02 -7.76 -18.57
N LEU A 233 -4.50 -7.71 -17.34
CA LEU A 233 -4.60 -6.54 -16.47
C LEU A 233 -3.20 -5.90 -16.36
N ARG A 234 -3.13 -4.57 -16.32
CA ARG A 234 -1.87 -3.84 -16.06
C ARG A 234 -2.00 -2.87 -14.90
N CYS A 235 -0.99 -2.82 -14.05
CA CYS A 235 -0.85 -1.77 -13.06
C CYS A 235 -0.09 -0.59 -13.68
N ARG A 236 -0.66 0.61 -13.63
CA ARG A 236 0.00 1.85 -14.05
C ARG A 236 -0.01 2.85 -12.89
N GLN A 237 1.12 3.50 -12.69
CA GLN A 237 1.21 4.69 -11.85
C GLN A 237 0.51 5.85 -12.56
N GLN A 238 -0.33 6.58 -11.84
CA GLN A 238 -0.78 7.90 -12.28
C GLN A 238 0.29 8.91 -11.84
N ARG A 239 1.22 9.23 -12.73
CA ARG A 239 1.95 10.50 -12.69
C ARG A 239 1.38 11.35 -13.81
N LEU A 240 1.02 12.60 -13.51
CA LEU A 240 0.76 13.61 -14.53
C LEU A 240 1.97 13.59 -15.48
N CYS A 241 1.73 13.25 -16.75
CA CYS A 241 2.65 13.62 -17.81
C CYS A 241 2.72 15.14 -17.77
N ILE A 242 3.82 15.66 -17.24
CA ILE A 242 4.19 17.05 -17.42
C ILE A 242 4.34 17.20 -18.94
N GLY A 243 3.55 18.12 -19.51
CA GLY A 243 3.63 18.48 -20.93
C GLY A 243 4.99 19.05 -21.30
#